data_AF-A0A0F9HJU1-F1
#
_entry.id   AF-A0A0F9HJU1-F1
#
_cell.length_a   1.000
_cell.length_b   1.000
_cell.length_c   1.000
_cell.angle_alpha   90.00
_cell.angle_beta   90.00
_cell.angle_gamma   90.00
#
_symmetry.space_group_name_H-M   'P 1'
#
loop_
_entity.id
_entity.type
_entity.pdbx_description
1 polymer ?
#
loop_
_entity_poly.entity_id
_entity_poly.type
_entity_poly.pdbx_seq_one_letter_code
_entity_poly.pdbx_strand_id
1 'polypeptide(L)'
;TIQVEGCKIRLPLVDTPEKGEPGYEEATNFTASLCQKGSTVLVDQDNLQPHDKYHRILAKVICSDKDLSVELVKSGHAKISKQYCATSEFADESWTGCE
;
A
#
# COMPACT_ATOMS: atom_id res chain seq x y z
N THR A 1 0.55 -3.12 6.08
CA THR A 1 -0.92 -3.14 5.89
C THR A 1 -1.55 -1.98 6.64
N ILE A 2 -2.66 -1.44 6.16
CA ILE A 2 -3.45 -0.38 6.82
C ILE A 2 -4.82 -0.92 7.24
N GLN A 3 -5.41 -0.36 8.29
CA GLN A 3 -6.77 -0.71 8.77
C GLN A 3 -7.76 0.35 8.30
N VAL A 4 -8.81 -0.06 7.58
CA VAL A 4 -9.89 0.82 7.09
C VAL A 4 -11.23 0.14 7.40
N GLU A 5 -12.07 0.79 8.21
CA GLU A 5 -13.39 0.27 8.63
C GLU A 5 -13.39 -1.19 9.16
N GLY A 6 -12.31 -1.59 9.83
CA GLY A 6 -12.15 -2.97 10.36
C GLY A 6 -11.59 -3.97 9.35
N CYS A 7 -11.40 -3.56 8.09
CA CYS A 7 -10.72 -4.34 7.06
C CYS A 7 -9.21 -4.09 7.07
N LYS A 8 -8.43 -5.17 7.01
CA LYS A 8 -6.98 -5.13 6.89
C LYS A 8 -6.58 -5.11 5.41
N ILE A 9 -6.12 -3.96 4.93
CA ILE A 9 -5.72 -3.74 3.54
C ILE A 9 -4.20 -3.92 3.40
N ARG A 10 -3.80 -4.70 2.40
CA ARG A 10 -2.42 -4.83 1.92
C ARG A 10 -2.26 -3.97 0.68
N LEU A 11 -1.25 -3.11 0.66
CA LEU A 11 -0.93 -2.29 -0.50
C LEU A 11 -0.32 -3.17 -1.60
N PRO A 12 -0.82 -3.18 -2.84
CA PRO A 12 -0.22 -3.95 -3.92
C PRO A 12 1.15 -3.36 -4.33
N LEU A 13 2.03 -4.20 -4.85
CA LEU A 13 3.33 -3.83 -5.47
C LEU A 13 4.31 -3.02 -4.60
N VAL A 14 4.08 -2.87 -3.29
CA VAL A 14 5.01 -2.23 -2.35
C VAL A 14 5.23 -3.06 -1.10
N ASP A 15 6.44 -3.10 -0.57
CA ASP A 15 6.79 -3.73 0.70
C ASP A 15 7.34 -2.67 1.68
N THR A 16 6.68 -2.53 2.83
CA THR A 16 7.16 -1.74 3.98
C THR A 16 7.92 -2.66 4.93
N PRO A 17 8.88 -2.15 5.73
CA PRO A 17 9.52 -2.95 6.78
C PRO A 17 8.49 -3.62 7.70
N GLU A 18 8.75 -4.86 8.09
CA GLU A 18 7.90 -5.63 9.00
C GLU A 18 8.17 -5.26 10.47
N LYS A 19 7.26 -5.65 11.37
CA LYS A 19 7.41 -5.35 12.80
C LYS A 19 8.70 -5.98 13.35
N GLY A 20 9.59 -5.13 13.87
CA GLY A 20 10.91 -5.53 14.37
C GLY A 20 12.06 -5.28 13.38
N GLU A 21 11.75 -4.87 12.15
CA GLU A 21 12.76 -4.44 11.18
C GLU A 21 13.05 -2.94 11.31
N PRO A 22 14.28 -2.50 10.96
CA PRO A 22 14.60 -1.08 10.86
C PRO A 22 13.68 -0.35 9.87
N GLY A 23 13.18 0.83 10.24
CA GLY A 23 12.27 1.62 9.41
C GLY A 23 10.78 1.34 9.65
N TYR A 24 10.43 0.34 10.46
CA TYR A 24 9.03 -0.01 10.75
C TYR A 24 8.28 1.13 11.44
N GLU A 25 8.87 1.73 12.47
CA GLU A 25 8.23 2.81 13.23
C GLU A 25 8.08 4.06 12.36
N GLU A 26 9.11 4.38 11.58
CA GLU A 26 9.11 5.51 10.65
C GLU A 26 8.04 5.33 9.57
N ALA A 27 7.93 4.15 8.95
CA ALA A 27 6.89 3.85 7.95
C ALA A 27 5.48 3.88 8.56
N THR A 28 5.33 3.41 9.79
CA THR A 28 4.07 3.47 10.54
C THR A 28 3.67 4.91 10.82
N ASN A 29 4.60 5.73 11.30
CA ASN A 29 4.36 7.15 11.60
C ASN A 29 4.06 7.97 10.34
N PHE A 30 4.77 7.70 9.24
CA PHE A 30 4.49 8.32 7.94
C PHE A 30 3.07 7.96 7.43
N THR A 31 2.70 6.68 7.52
CA THR A 31 1.34 6.25 7.16
C THR A 31 0.28 6.96 7.99
N ALA A 32 0.52 7.12 9.30
CA ALA A 32 -0.40 7.79 10.21
C ALA A 32 -0.48 9.32 9.99
N SER A 33 0.58 9.96 9.51
CA SER A 33 0.58 11.40 9.20
C SER A 33 -0.18 11.70 7.90
N LEU A 34 -0.09 10.80 6.91
CA LEU A 34 -0.78 10.90 5.63
C LEU A 34 -2.25 10.46 5.72
N CYS A 35 -2.49 9.32 6.36
CA CYS A 35 -3.81 8.72 6.55
C CYS A 35 -4.21 8.84 8.03
N GLN A 36 -4.62 10.04 8.42
CA GLN A 36 -4.96 10.33 9.82
C GLN A 36 -6.13 9.46 10.29
N LYS A 37 -6.04 8.96 11.53
CA LYS A 37 -7.13 8.18 12.13
C LYS A 37 -8.42 9.00 12.15
N GLY A 38 -9.51 8.40 11.66
CA GLY A 38 -10.82 9.06 11.57
C GLY A 38 -11.03 9.91 10.32
N SER A 39 -10.03 10.02 9.43
CA SER A 39 -10.22 10.64 8.11
C SER A 39 -10.94 9.69 7.14
N THR A 40 -11.61 10.28 6.15
CA THR A 40 -12.15 9.55 5.00
C THR A 40 -11.03 9.23 4.03
N VAL A 41 -11.04 8.00 3.50
CA VAL A 41 -10.09 7.52 2.50
C VAL A 41 -10.84 6.90 1.34
N LEU A 42 -10.25 6.90 0.14
CA LEU A 42 -10.75 6.08 -0.96
C LEU A 42 -9.96 4.77 -0.99
N VAL A 43 -10.67 3.67 -1.18
CA VAL A 43 -10.09 2.34 -1.34
C VAL A 43 -10.45 1.84 -2.72
N ASP A 44 -9.42 1.56 -3.51
CA ASP A 44 -9.53 1.03 -4.87
C ASP A 44 -8.96 -0.38 -4.86
N GLN A 45 -9.86 -1.38 -4.82
CA GLN A 45 -9.47 -2.79 -4.70
C GLN A 45 -8.95 -3.32 -6.03
N ASP A 46 -7.87 -4.09 -5.98
CA ASP A 46 -7.27 -4.71 -7.16
C ASP A 46 -8.26 -5.68 -7.85
N ASN A 47 -8.74 -5.32 -9.03
CA ASN A 47 -9.73 -6.10 -9.78
C ASN A 47 -9.15 -7.42 -10.33
N LEU A 48 -7.85 -7.47 -10.61
CA LEU A 48 -7.18 -8.66 -11.14
C LEU A 48 -6.60 -9.54 -10.03
N GLN A 49 -6.32 -8.95 -8.86
CA GLN A 49 -5.80 -9.64 -7.69
C GLN A 49 -6.48 -9.18 -6.38
N PRO A 50 -7.78 -9.42 -6.17
CA PRO A 50 -8.52 -8.82 -5.04
C PRO A 50 -8.04 -9.25 -3.66
N HIS A 51 -7.40 -10.42 -3.57
CA HIS A 51 -6.83 -10.97 -2.34
C HIS A 51 -5.47 -11.62 -2.58
N ASP A 52 -4.62 -11.61 -1.56
CA ASP A 52 -3.39 -12.40 -1.55
C ASP A 52 -3.59 -13.82 -1.00
N LYS A 53 -2.51 -14.62 -0.99
CA LYS A 53 -2.52 -16.01 -0.46
C LYS A 53 -2.91 -16.13 1.03
N TYR A 54 -2.88 -15.02 1.78
CA TYR A 54 -3.28 -14.96 3.18
C TYR A 54 -4.68 -14.35 3.35
N HIS A 55 -5.45 -14.23 2.26
CA HIS A 55 -6.80 -13.68 2.22
C HIS A 55 -6.88 -12.22 2.70
N ARG A 56 -5.79 -11.46 2.56
CA ARG A 56 -5.81 -10.01 2.81
C ARG A 56 -6.31 -9.30 1.57
N ILE A 57 -7.15 -8.29 1.77
CA ILE A 57 -7.63 -7.42 0.69
C ILE A 57 -6.43 -6.67 0.11
N LEU A 58 -6.24 -6.77 -1.21
CA LEU A 58 -5.26 -5.98 -1.94
C LEU A 58 -5.96 -4.76 -2.53
N ALA A 59 -5.53 -3.57 -2.10
CA ALA A 59 -6.14 -2.33 -2.58
C ALA A 59 -5.17 -1.16 -2.47
N LYS A 60 -5.29 -0.23 -3.41
CA LYS A 60 -4.75 1.12 -3.30
C LYS A 60 -5.58 1.92 -2.30
N VAL A 61 -4.90 2.74 -1.51
CA VAL A 61 -5.52 3.59 -0.50
C VAL A 61 -5.12 5.03 -0.76
N ILE A 62 -6.12 5.89 -0.95
CA ILE A 62 -5.92 7.30 -1.25
C ILE A 62 -6.37 8.11 -0.03
N CYS A 63 -5.43 8.85 0.55
CA CYS A 63 -5.62 9.69 1.73
C CYS A 63 -5.31 11.14 1.37
N SER A 64 -6.28 12.05 1.55
CA SER A 64 -6.13 13.47 1.18
C SER A 64 -5.61 13.65 -0.27
N ASP A 65 -6.25 12.97 -1.22
CA ASP A 65 -5.90 12.96 -2.66
C ASP A 65 -4.49 12.44 -3.00
N LYS A 66 -3.85 11.73 -2.06
CA LYS A 66 -2.53 11.12 -2.25
C LYS A 66 -2.60 9.60 -2.12
N ASP A 67 -2.03 8.92 -3.11
CA ASP A 67 -1.84 7.47 -3.05
C ASP A 67 -0.78 7.11 -2.01
N LEU A 68 -1.18 6.34 -1.00
CA LEU A 68 -0.32 5.91 0.09
C LEU A 68 0.89 5.08 -0.40
N SER A 69 0.71 4.19 -1.39
CA SER A 69 1.77 3.36 -1.94
C SER A 69 2.86 4.24 -2.59
N VAL A 70 2.43 5.21 -3.40
CA VAL A 70 3.32 6.16 -4.07
C VAL A 70 4.10 6.99 -3.06
N GLU A 71 3.41 7.55 -2.07
CA GLU A 71 4.04 8.43 -1.08
C GLU A 71 5.01 7.65 -0.17
N LEU A 72 4.69 6.39 0.18
CA LEU A 72 5.61 5.52 0.93
C LEU A 72 6.89 5.20 0.14
N VAL A 73 6.77 4.94 -1.16
CA VAL A 73 7.94 4.69 -2.03
C VAL A 73 8.78 5.95 -2.18
N LYS A 74 8.16 7.10 -2.49
CA LYS A 74 8.86 8.38 -2.67
C LYS A 74 9.60 8.85 -1.42
N SER A 75 9.02 8.59 -0.24
CA SER A 75 9.61 8.96 1.04
C SER A 75 10.65 7.96 1.55
N GLY A 76 10.84 6.82 0.86
CA GLY A 76 11.81 5.78 1.25
C GLY A 76 11.33 4.84 2.36
N HIS A 77 10.03 4.86 2.69
CA HIS A 77 9.41 4.01 3.71
C HIS A 77 8.87 2.69 3.16
N ALA A 78 8.86 2.52 1.83
CA ALA A 78 8.55 1.26 1.17
C ALA A 78 9.46 1.04 -0.05
N LYS A 79 9.59 -0.23 -0.45
CA LYS A 79 10.25 -0.64 -1.70
C LYS A 79 9.20 -1.18 -2.66
N ILE A 80 9.45 -0.99 -3.96
CA ILE A 80 8.64 -1.61 -5.01
C ILE A 80 8.88 -3.12 -5.01
N SER A 81 7.80 -3.88 -5.15
CA SER A 81 7.78 -5.34 -5.21
C SER A 81 7.26 -5.80 -6.57
N LYS A 82 8.17 -6.26 -7.44
CA LYS A 82 7.82 -6.70 -8.81
C LYS A 82 7.17 -8.09 -8.87
N GLN A 83 7.01 -8.76 -7.72
CA GLN A 83 6.52 -10.14 -7.65
C GLN A 83 5.13 -10.32 -8.31
N TYR A 84 4.29 -9.29 -8.27
CA TYR A 84 2.91 -9.36 -8.73
C TYR A 84 2.63 -8.45 -9.95
N CYS A 85 3.67 -8.00 -10.65
CA CYS A 85 3.50 -7.17 -11.87
C CYS A 85 2.65 -7.87 -12.94
N ALA A 86 2.69 -9.21 -13.03
CA ALA A 86 1.91 -9.95 -14.03
C ALA A 86 0.44 -10.17 -13.64
N THR A 87 0.04 -9.81 -12.41
CA THR A 87 -1.29 -10.15 -11.87
C THR A 87 -2.06 -8.98 -11.30
N SER A 88 -1.37 -7.92 -10.85
CA SER A 88 -2.01 -6.74 -10.28
C SER A 88 -2.44 -5.78 -11.37
N GLU A 89 -3.66 -5.24 -11.29
CA GLU A 89 -4.10 -4.20 -12.24
C GLU A 89 -3.26 -2.91 -12.13
N PHE A 90 -2.63 -2.68 -10.97
CA PHE A 90 -1.81 -1.51 -10.72
C PHE A 90 -0.42 -1.60 -11.37
N ALA A 91 -0.08 -2.71 -12.04
CA ALA A 91 1.19 -2.87 -12.73
C ALA A 91 1.40 -1.83 -13.85
N ASP A 92 0.32 -1.30 -14.43
CA ASP A 92 0.38 -0.26 -15.46
C ASP A 92 0.65 1.15 -14.87
N GLU A 93 0.73 1.30 -13.55
CA GLU A 93 1.06 2.57 -12.93
C GLU A 93 2.56 2.90 -13.06
N SER A 94 2.86 4.13 -13.47
CA SER A 94 4.22 4.56 -13.87
C SER A 94 5.27 4.50 -12.75
N TRP A 95 4.86 4.50 -11.48
CA TRP A 95 5.77 4.43 -10.34
C TRP A 95 6.21 3.00 -10.02
N THR A 96 5.56 1.97 -10.57
CA THR A 96 5.81 0.57 -10.21
C THR A 96 7.03 -0.01 -10.91
N GLY A 97 7.44 0.54 -12.06
CA GLY A 97 8.52 0.00 -12.86
C GLY A 97 8.30 -1.46 -13.28
N CYS A 98 7.06 -1.88 -13.46
CA CYS A 98 6.67 -3.22 -13.93
C CYS A 98 6.91 -3.45 -15.44
N GLU A 99 7.54 -2.49 -16.13
CA GLU A 99 8.00 -2.59 -17.53
C GLU A 99 8.83 -3.85 -17.84
#